data_AF-A0A3S0UWW1-F1
#
_entry.id   AF-A0A3S0UWW1-F1
#
_cell.length_a   1.000
_cell.length_b   1.000
_cell.length_c   1.000
_cell.angle_alpha   90.00
_cell.angle_beta   90.00
_cell.angle_gamma   90.00
#
_symmetry.space_group_name_H-M   'P 1'
#
loop_
_entity.id
_entity.type
_entity.pdbx_description
1 polymer ?
#
loop_
_entity_poly.entity_id
_entity_poly.type
_entity_poly.pdbx_seq_one_letter_code
_entity_poly.pdbx_strand_id
1 'polypeptide(L)'
;MLSPIINLMNPKPKFNPKAERAFLASLSPHEARQVAGSIDKRDRILAGKASIEEVYNEGKDPLYQWKRVGEISTNPRTMAGMNSQQEILTATKSFAKGCMDAPKEKQPPLPVGNISPAVLTQADALGILIKGQNIALDHDYTRHTLLHHGSPSERDRGQEPISDDDLALAGTILNQTQNLKPGTPSKSKNGCLRLEVTEEVGAYRYTVVYEVRRAGVVVYTMFKRPK
;
A
#
# COMPACT_ATOMS: atom_id res chain seq x y z
N MET A 1 -40.05 -19.68 -11.37
CA MET A 1 -39.02 -20.72 -11.17
C MET A 1 -37.73 -20.02 -10.79
N LEU A 2 -37.32 -20.12 -9.52
CA LEU A 2 -36.05 -19.57 -9.03
C LEU A 2 -34.94 -20.59 -9.35
N SER A 3 -33.93 -20.16 -10.11
CA SER A 3 -32.75 -20.99 -10.37
C SER A 3 -32.00 -21.28 -9.06
N PRO A 4 -31.50 -22.50 -8.83
CA PRO A 4 -30.75 -22.80 -7.63
C PRO A 4 -29.39 -22.09 -7.66
N ILE A 5 -29.08 -21.37 -6.58
CA ILE A 5 -27.77 -20.75 -6.35
C ILE A 5 -26.87 -21.80 -5.69
N ILE A 6 -25.79 -22.18 -6.36
CA ILE A 6 -24.74 -23.02 -5.78
C ILE A 6 -23.80 -22.12 -4.98
N ASN A 7 -23.91 -22.14 -3.66
CA ASN A 7 -22.93 -21.53 -2.76
C ASN A 7 -21.68 -22.43 -2.71
N LEU A 8 -20.66 -22.09 -3.49
CA LEU A 8 -19.33 -22.69 -3.37
C LEU A 8 -18.69 -22.15 -2.07
N MET A 9 -18.89 -22.88 -0.96
CA MET A 9 -18.12 -22.68 0.27
C MET A 9 -16.64 -22.88 -0.06
N ASN A 10 -15.93 -21.75 -0.19
CA ASN A 10 -14.53 -21.56 -0.57
C ASN A 10 -13.61 -22.79 -0.34
N PRO A 11 -13.43 -23.68 -1.34
CA PRO A 11 -12.66 -24.91 -1.17
C PRO A 11 -11.24 -24.78 -1.72
N LYS A 12 -10.63 -23.58 -1.69
CA LYS A 12 -9.25 -23.44 -2.17
C LYS A 12 -8.28 -23.95 -1.09
N PRO A 13 -7.40 -24.93 -1.39
CA PRO A 13 -6.51 -25.52 -0.40
C PRO A 13 -5.55 -24.47 0.16
N LYS A 14 -5.49 -24.38 1.50
CA LYS A 14 -4.49 -23.56 2.20
C LYS A 14 -3.23 -24.40 2.32
N PHE A 15 -2.15 -23.96 1.67
CA PHE A 15 -0.86 -24.61 1.82
C PHE A 15 -0.36 -24.41 3.25
N ASN A 16 -0.10 -25.52 3.95
CA ASN A 16 0.50 -25.56 5.26
C ASN A 16 1.84 -26.29 5.11
N PRO A 17 2.98 -25.56 5.13
CA PRO A 17 4.30 -26.16 4.88
C PRO A 17 4.62 -27.36 5.79
N LYS A 18 4.08 -27.37 7.01
CA LYS A 18 4.23 -28.48 7.95
C LYS A 18 3.40 -29.69 7.52
N ALA A 19 2.15 -29.47 7.14
CA ALA A 19 1.24 -30.54 6.70
C ALA A 19 1.68 -31.12 5.34
N GLU A 20 2.20 -30.29 4.45
CA GLU A 20 2.72 -30.69 3.15
C GLU A 20 4.01 -31.49 3.23
N ARG A 21 4.93 -31.09 4.10
CA ARG A 21 6.14 -31.88 4.36
C ARG A 21 5.77 -33.23 4.95
N ALA A 22 4.80 -33.26 5.86
CA ALA A 22 4.27 -34.50 6.42
C ALA A 22 3.60 -35.38 5.33
N PHE A 23 2.83 -34.77 4.42
CA PHE A 23 2.22 -35.45 3.28
C PHE A 23 3.27 -36.04 2.34
N LEU A 24 4.26 -35.25 1.90
CA LEU A 24 5.34 -35.74 1.03
C LEU A 24 6.18 -36.82 1.69
N ALA A 25 6.42 -36.71 3.00
CA ALA A 25 7.13 -37.73 3.77
C ALA A 25 6.33 -39.04 3.91
N SER A 26 5.00 -38.99 3.77
CA SER A 26 4.13 -40.16 3.86
C SER A 26 4.03 -40.97 2.56
N LEU A 27 4.45 -40.40 1.43
CA LEU A 27 4.42 -41.03 0.11
C LEU A 27 5.66 -41.89 -0.14
N SER A 28 5.55 -42.86 -1.05
CA SER A 28 6.74 -43.58 -1.52
C SER A 28 7.71 -42.63 -2.23
N PRO A 29 9.03 -42.93 -2.27
CA PRO A 29 10.01 -42.05 -2.92
C PRO A 29 9.69 -41.73 -4.38
N HIS A 30 9.06 -42.67 -5.09
CA HIS A 30 8.65 -42.50 -6.49
C HIS A 30 7.47 -41.52 -6.62
N GLU A 31 6.42 -41.69 -5.81
CA GLU A 31 5.24 -40.81 -5.83
C GLU A 31 5.59 -39.40 -5.33
N ALA A 32 6.37 -39.30 -4.26
CA ALA A 32 6.87 -38.03 -3.74
C ALA A 32 7.66 -37.24 -4.80
N ARG A 33 8.46 -37.94 -5.62
CA ARG A 33 9.18 -37.34 -6.75
C ARG A 33 8.21 -36.82 -7.81
N GLN A 34 7.17 -37.58 -8.16
CA GLN A 34 6.19 -37.14 -9.16
C GLN A 34 5.44 -35.89 -8.71
N VAL A 35 5.09 -35.81 -7.42
CA VAL A 35 4.43 -34.63 -6.84
C VAL A 35 5.38 -33.43 -6.79
N ALA A 36 6.65 -33.62 -6.42
CA ALA A 36 7.64 -32.54 -6.34
C ALA A 36 8.25 -32.14 -7.70
N GLY A 37 8.04 -32.93 -8.75
CA GLY A 37 8.57 -32.74 -10.10
C GLY A 37 10.04 -33.12 -10.30
N SER A 38 10.82 -33.36 -9.23
CA SER A 38 12.21 -33.82 -9.28
C SER A 38 12.65 -34.38 -7.91
N ILE A 39 13.70 -35.21 -7.91
CA ILE A 39 14.34 -35.73 -6.68
C ILE A 39 14.98 -34.57 -5.90
N ASP A 40 15.72 -33.68 -6.57
CA ASP A 40 16.38 -32.54 -5.92
C ASP A 40 15.37 -31.60 -5.25
N LYS A 41 14.23 -31.41 -5.92
CA LYS A 41 13.10 -30.62 -5.42
C LYS A 41 12.48 -31.26 -4.18
N ARG A 42 12.23 -32.57 -4.22
CA ARG A 42 11.76 -33.36 -3.07
C ARG A 42 12.69 -33.19 -1.86
N ASP A 43 13.99 -33.35 -2.06
CA ASP A 43 14.97 -33.31 -0.97
C ASP A 43 15.08 -31.93 -0.33
N ARG A 44 15.01 -30.87 -1.13
CA ARG A 44 14.91 -29.49 -0.62
C ARG A 44 13.67 -29.29 0.25
N ILE A 45 12.52 -29.84 -0.15
CA ILE A 45 11.26 -29.72 0.61
C ILE A 45 11.30 -30.52 1.92
N LEU A 46 11.77 -31.76 1.87
CA LEU A 46 11.88 -32.64 3.04
C LEU A 46 12.90 -32.13 4.05
N ALA A 47 14.02 -31.57 3.58
CA ALA A 47 15.02 -30.91 4.43
C ALA A 47 14.55 -29.56 4.98
N GLY A 48 13.37 -29.08 4.59
CA GLY A 48 12.82 -27.78 4.99
C GLY A 48 13.58 -26.57 4.42
N LYS A 49 14.41 -26.78 3.38
CA LYS A 49 15.19 -25.74 2.71
C LYS A 49 14.38 -24.96 1.67
N ALA A 50 13.22 -25.49 1.26
CA ALA A 50 12.26 -24.82 0.40
C ALA A 50 10.84 -25.32 0.71
N SER A 51 9.85 -24.50 0.42
CA SER A 51 8.43 -24.86 0.40
C SER A 51 8.04 -25.48 -0.95
N ILE A 52 6.92 -26.22 -0.99
CA ILE A 52 6.36 -26.71 -2.25
C ILE A 52 5.98 -25.54 -3.18
N GLU A 53 5.53 -24.43 -2.60
CA GLU A 53 5.20 -23.17 -3.27
C GLU A 53 6.40 -22.61 -4.07
N GLU A 54 7.54 -22.43 -3.40
CA GLU A 54 8.77 -21.92 -4.03
C GLU A 54 9.25 -22.85 -5.15
N VAL A 55 9.22 -24.15 -4.91
CA VAL A 55 9.62 -25.18 -5.87
C VAL A 55 8.70 -25.21 -7.10
N TYR A 56 7.41 -24.96 -6.91
CA TYR A 56 6.41 -24.90 -7.97
C TYR A 56 6.55 -23.64 -8.82
N ASN A 57 6.96 -22.52 -8.22
CA ASN A 57 7.09 -21.21 -8.88
C ASN A 57 8.45 -20.98 -9.53
N GLU A 58 9.47 -21.75 -9.15
CA GLU A 58 10.82 -21.69 -9.69
C GLU A 58 10.83 -21.82 -11.23
N GLY A 59 11.38 -20.80 -11.91
CA GLY A 59 11.49 -20.76 -13.38
C GLY A 59 10.21 -20.40 -14.13
N LYS A 60 9.10 -20.11 -13.44
CA LYS A 60 7.86 -19.63 -14.07
C LYS A 60 7.82 -18.11 -14.15
N ASP A 61 7.25 -17.62 -15.24
CA ASP A 61 6.93 -16.21 -15.42
C ASP A 61 6.03 -15.71 -14.26
N PRO A 62 6.23 -14.49 -13.74
CA PRO A 62 5.48 -13.94 -12.61
C PRO A 62 3.94 -13.97 -12.73
N LEU A 63 3.41 -14.00 -13.95
CA LEU A 63 1.97 -14.14 -14.22
C LEU A 63 1.46 -15.57 -13.95
N TYR A 64 2.30 -16.58 -14.17
CA TYR A 64 1.96 -18.00 -14.05
C TYR A 64 2.47 -18.65 -12.77
N GLN A 65 3.02 -17.86 -11.86
CA GLN A 65 3.33 -18.30 -10.51
C GLN A 65 2.02 -18.54 -9.73
N TRP A 66 1.96 -19.66 -9.04
CA TRP A 66 0.93 -19.91 -8.06
C TRP A 66 1.13 -18.95 -6.89
N LYS A 67 0.02 -18.34 -6.46
CA LYS A 67 0.01 -17.28 -5.46
C LYS A 67 -1.11 -17.56 -4.47
N ARG A 68 -0.93 -17.17 -3.22
CA ARG A 68 -1.95 -17.26 -2.19
C ARG A 68 -3.15 -16.38 -2.55
N VAL A 69 -4.33 -16.74 -2.07
CA VAL A 69 -5.51 -15.86 -2.16
C VAL A 69 -5.19 -14.59 -1.36
N GLY A 70 -5.01 -13.47 -2.08
CA GLY A 70 -4.51 -12.20 -1.53
C GLY A 70 -3.20 -11.71 -2.15
N GLU A 71 -2.39 -12.60 -2.74
CA GLU A 71 -1.14 -12.25 -3.44
C GLU A 71 -1.35 -11.86 -4.92
N ILE A 72 -2.57 -12.01 -5.45
CA ILE A 72 -2.99 -11.30 -6.68
C ILE A 72 -3.18 -9.83 -6.32
N SER A 73 -2.08 -9.18 -5.97
CA SER A 73 -1.96 -7.75 -5.84
C SER A 73 -0.56 -7.30 -6.23
N THR A 74 -0.21 -7.60 -7.48
CA THR A 74 0.69 -6.72 -8.24
C THR A 74 -0.03 -6.16 -9.46
N ASN A 75 -1.34 -5.93 -9.30
CA ASN A 75 -2.01 -4.83 -9.98
C ASN A 75 -1.83 -3.60 -9.06
N PRO A 76 -1.56 -2.38 -9.57
CA PRO A 76 -1.39 -1.17 -8.77
C PRO A 76 -2.66 -0.69 -8.03
N ARG A 77 -3.59 -1.60 -7.73
CA ARG A 77 -4.90 -1.34 -7.11
C ARG A 77 -5.09 -1.97 -5.72
N THR A 78 -4.13 -2.72 -5.17
CA THR A 78 -4.38 -3.49 -3.94
C THR A 78 -3.20 -3.57 -2.96
N MET A 79 -2.49 -2.46 -2.68
CA MET A 79 -1.80 -2.33 -1.38
C MET A 79 -2.82 -1.96 -0.27
N ALA A 80 -3.93 -2.70 -0.23
CA ALA A 80 -5.01 -2.51 0.74
C ALA A 80 -4.81 -3.34 2.02
N GLY A 81 -3.61 -3.90 2.23
CA GLY A 81 -3.33 -4.90 3.27
C GLY A 81 -2.02 -4.68 4.03
N MET A 82 -1.56 -3.44 4.24
CA MET A 82 -0.57 -3.18 5.29
C MET A 82 -1.31 -3.25 6.64
N ASN A 83 -1.12 -4.34 7.37
CA ASN A 83 -1.93 -4.65 8.57
C ASN A 83 -1.26 -4.15 9.86
N SER A 84 -0.03 -3.63 9.79
CA SER A 84 0.60 -2.95 10.91
C SER A 84 1.12 -1.56 10.52
N GLN A 85 0.94 -0.60 11.43
CA GLN A 85 1.54 0.73 11.34
C GLN A 85 3.07 0.66 11.12
N GLN A 86 3.71 -0.39 11.64
CA GLN A 86 5.15 -0.62 11.47
C GLN A 86 5.54 -0.91 10.02
N GLU A 87 4.74 -1.68 9.27
CA GLU A 87 5.01 -1.96 7.85
C GLU A 87 4.87 -0.69 7.00
N ILE A 88 3.81 0.10 7.26
CA ILE A 88 3.60 1.40 6.59
C ILE A 88 4.79 2.30 6.84
N LEU A 89 5.24 2.37 8.10
CA LEU A 89 6.39 3.16 8.48
C LEU A 89 7.64 2.73 7.70
N THR A 90 8.01 1.44 7.78
CA THR A 90 9.20 0.91 7.10
C THR A 90 9.16 1.16 5.59
N ALA A 91 8.01 0.94 4.93
CA ALA A 91 7.89 1.20 3.50
C ALA A 91 8.00 2.69 3.17
N THR A 92 7.40 3.55 4.00
CA THR A 92 7.46 5.01 3.84
C THR A 92 8.90 5.51 3.94
N LYS A 93 9.68 5.03 4.92
CA LYS A 93 11.11 5.36 5.04
C LYS A 93 11.89 4.96 3.79
N SER A 94 11.70 3.74 3.32
CA SER A 94 12.37 3.23 2.11
C SER A 94 12.00 4.06 0.89
N PHE A 95 10.72 4.38 0.72
CA PHE A 95 10.22 5.16 -0.41
C PHE A 95 10.72 6.60 -0.38
N ALA A 96 10.65 7.27 0.78
CA ALA A 96 11.15 8.63 0.97
C ALA A 96 12.65 8.71 0.67
N LYS A 97 13.44 7.74 1.16
CA LYS A 97 14.86 7.62 0.83
C LYS A 97 15.09 7.49 -0.68
N GLY A 98 14.39 6.58 -1.35
CA GLY A 98 14.50 6.42 -2.80
C GLY A 98 14.14 7.69 -3.58
N CYS A 99 13.15 8.46 -3.13
CA CYS A 99 12.76 9.73 -3.76
C CYS A 99 13.90 10.77 -3.71
N MET A 100 14.68 10.74 -2.63
CA MET A 100 15.78 11.67 -2.39
C MET A 100 17.07 11.23 -3.07
N ASP A 101 17.42 9.95 -2.99
CA ASP A 101 18.68 9.40 -3.51
C ASP A 101 18.70 9.34 -5.04
N ALA A 102 17.58 8.99 -5.66
CA ALA A 102 17.47 8.78 -7.11
C ALA A 102 16.36 9.66 -7.71
N PRO A 103 16.52 10.99 -7.74
CA PRO A 103 15.44 11.92 -8.09
C PRO A 103 14.93 11.76 -9.53
N LYS A 104 15.75 11.21 -10.43
CA LYS A 104 15.39 10.95 -11.84
C LYS A 104 14.73 9.59 -12.04
N GLU A 105 14.87 8.66 -11.09
CA GLU A 105 14.33 7.31 -11.18
C GLU A 105 13.00 7.27 -10.42
N LYS A 106 11.91 7.58 -11.13
CA LYS A 106 10.60 7.71 -10.50
C LYS A 106 10.11 6.38 -9.95
N GLN A 107 9.90 6.33 -8.64
CA GLN A 107 9.26 5.20 -7.99
C GLN A 107 7.74 5.22 -8.25
N PRO A 108 7.09 4.05 -8.38
CA PRO A 108 5.63 3.98 -8.45
C PRO A 108 5.02 4.53 -7.15
N PRO A 109 3.81 5.13 -7.18
CA PRO A 109 3.18 5.64 -5.97
C PRO A 109 3.08 4.58 -4.88
N LEU A 110 3.49 4.93 -3.65
CA LEU A 110 3.45 4.04 -2.48
C LEU A 110 2.12 4.24 -1.75
N PRO A 111 1.24 3.22 -1.66
CA PRO A 111 0.04 3.32 -0.86
C PRO A 111 0.36 3.27 0.63
N VAL A 112 -0.21 4.20 1.39
CA VAL A 112 0.01 4.40 2.84
C VAL A 112 -1.29 4.29 3.65
N GLY A 113 -2.36 3.79 3.04
CA GLY A 113 -3.63 3.54 3.71
C GLY A 113 -4.79 3.41 2.75
N ASN A 114 -5.92 2.94 3.27
CA ASN A 114 -7.20 2.96 2.57
C ASN A 114 -7.99 4.21 2.97
N ILE A 115 -8.91 4.64 2.11
CA ILE A 115 -9.83 5.75 2.40
C ILE A 115 -11.05 5.18 3.12
N SER A 116 -11.36 5.73 4.30
CA SER A 116 -12.51 5.32 5.09
C SER A 116 -13.83 5.70 4.40
N PRO A 117 -14.92 4.94 4.63
CA PRO A 117 -16.24 5.30 4.11
C PRO A 117 -16.70 6.70 4.53
N ALA A 118 -16.34 7.15 5.75
CA ALA A 118 -16.69 8.47 6.25
C ALA A 118 -16.09 9.60 5.39
N VAL A 119 -14.81 9.45 4.99
CA VAL A 119 -14.15 10.39 4.09
C VAL A 119 -14.79 10.38 2.71
N LEU A 120 -15.17 9.20 2.18
CA LEU A 120 -15.86 9.11 0.89
C LEU A 120 -17.19 9.88 0.92
N THR A 121 -17.97 9.74 2.00
CA THR A 121 -19.22 10.50 2.19
C THR A 121 -18.98 12.00 2.29
N GLN A 122 -17.98 12.44 3.06
CA GLN A 122 -17.63 13.86 3.16
C GLN A 122 -17.17 14.43 1.80
N ALA A 123 -16.36 13.69 1.05
CA ALA A 123 -15.87 14.12 -0.26
C ALA A 123 -17.01 14.21 -1.29
N ASP A 124 -17.95 13.27 -1.29
CA ASP A 124 -19.13 13.30 -2.15
C ASP A 124 -20.03 14.52 -1.85
N ALA A 125 -20.20 14.86 -0.58
CA ALA A 125 -20.92 16.08 -0.17
C ALA A 125 -20.25 17.38 -0.68
N LEU A 126 -18.95 17.35 -0.97
CA LEU A 126 -18.19 18.45 -1.60
C LEU A 126 -18.23 18.40 -3.15
N GLY A 127 -18.93 17.43 -3.74
CA GLY A 127 -18.96 17.20 -5.19
C GLY A 127 -17.68 16.58 -5.75
N ILE A 128 -16.87 15.95 -4.90
CA ILE A 128 -15.57 15.36 -5.26
C ILE A 128 -15.69 13.84 -5.28
N LEU A 129 -15.88 13.27 -6.46
CA LEU A 129 -16.00 11.83 -6.64
C LEU A 129 -14.64 11.13 -6.58
N ILE A 130 -14.41 10.37 -5.51
CA ILE A 130 -13.23 9.53 -5.34
C ILE A 130 -13.53 8.12 -5.85
N LYS A 131 -12.83 7.69 -6.92
CA LYS A 131 -12.99 6.35 -7.51
C LYS A 131 -11.94 5.33 -7.05
N GLY A 132 -10.77 5.79 -6.60
CA GLY A 132 -9.72 4.94 -6.05
C GLY A 132 -9.82 4.83 -4.53
N GLN A 133 -9.51 3.68 -3.95
CA GLN A 133 -9.74 3.43 -2.52
C GLN A 133 -8.50 3.64 -1.63
N ASN A 134 -7.36 3.99 -2.21
CA ASN A 134 -6.11 4.13 -1.47
C ASN A 134 -5.61 5.58 -1.41
N ILE A 135 -4.94 5.86 -0.30
CA ILE A 135 -4.14 7.04 -0.04
C ILE A 135 -2.71 6.65 -0.37
N ALA A 136 -1.99 7.48 -1.13
CA ALA A 136 -0.65 7.16 -1.58
C ALA A 136 0.30 8.35 -1.54
N LEU A 137 1.59 8.05 -1.45
CA LEU A 137 2.68 8.98 -1.66
C LEU A 137 3.13 8.90 -3.12
N ASP A 138 3.27 10.05 -3.75
CA ASP A 138 3.81 10.19 -5.11
C ASP A 138 5.28 10.63 -5.04
N HIS A 139 6.13 10.12 -5.95
CA HIS A 139 7.57 10.38 -5.93
C HIS A 139 7.91 11.88 -5.95
N ASP A 140 7.34 12.63 -6.90
CA ASP A 140 7.70 14.04 -7.09
C ASP A 140 7.16 14.90 -5.94
N TYR A 141 5.93 14.61 -5.46
CA TYR A 141 5.32 15.34 -4.36
C TYR A 141 5.96 15.04 -3.02
N THR A 142 6.35 13.79 -2.78
CA THR A 142 7.08 13.40 -1.56
C THR A 142 8.42 14.11 -1.51
N ARG A 143 9.17 14.08 -2.61
CA ARG A 143 10.44 14.79 -2.72
C ARG A 143 10.26 16.29 -2.53
N HIS A 144 9.28 16.90 -3.18
CA HIS A 144 8.98 18.32 -2.99
C HIS A 144 8.68 18.62 -1.52
N THR A 145 7.89 17.77 -0.88
CA THR A 145 7.49 17.96 0.52
C THR A 145 8.69 17.98 1.46
N LEU A 146 9.56 16.97 1.34
CA LEU A 146 10.76 16.81 2.17
C LEU A 146 11.80 17.91 1.94
N LEU A 147 11.88 18.47 0.73
CA LEU A 147 12.87 19.51 0.39
C LEU A 147 12.46 20.91 0.81
N HIS A 148 11.17 21.24 0.74
CA HIS A 148 10.72 22.63 0.81
C HIS A 148 10.00 23.00 2.11
N HIS A 149 9.25 22.08 2.70
CA HIS A 149 8.55 22.35 3.95
C HIS A 149 9.50 22.25 5.14
N GLY A 150 9.56 23.33 5.94
CA GLY A 150 10.60 23.52 6.96
C GLY A 150 11.95 24.00 6.43
N SER A 151 12.01 24.51 5.19
CA SER A 151 13.13 25.36 4.72
C SER A 151 13.24 26.64 5.58
N PRO A 152 14.37 27.37 5.57
CA PRO A 152 14.55 28.55 6.42
C PRO A 152 13.39 29.56 6.34
N SER A 153 12.95 29.90 5.13
CA SER A 153 11.82 30.82 4.92
C SER A 153 10.48 30.27 5.42
N GLU A 154 10.28 28.95 5.40
CA GLU A 154 9.07 28.33 5.93
C GLU A 154 9.11 28.18 7.46
N ARG A 155 10.31 28.05 8.06
CA ARG A 155 10.50 28.10 9.51
C ARG A 155 10.17 29.47 10.08
N ASP A 156 10.51 30.54 9.37
CA ASP A 156 10.10 31.90 9.73
C ASP A 156 8.55 32.06 9.74
N ARG A 157 7.84 31.19 8.99
CA ARG A 157 6.37 31.07 8.98
C ARG A 157 5.83 30.01 9.95
N GLY A 158 6.68 29.55 10.87
CA GLY A 158 6.35 28.59 11.91
C GLY A 158 6.21 27.14 11.45
N GLN A 159 6.68 26.77 10.24
CA GLN A 159 6.69 25.37 9.82
C GLN A 159 7.91 24.62 10.37
N GLU A 160 7.70 23.36 10.72
CA GLU A 160 8.80 22.42 10.96
C GLU A 160 8.99 21.47 9.76
N PRO A 161 10.23 20.96 9.55
CA PRO A 161 10.49 19.98 8.50
C PRO A 161 9.64 18.73 8.64
N ILE A 162 9.12 18.25 7.51
CA ILE A 162 8.43 16.97 7.44
C ILE A 162 9.47 15.83 7.41
N SER A 163 9.27 14.83 8.27
CA SER A 163 10.05 13.58 8.29
C SER A 163 9.36 12.47 7.49
N ASP A 164 10.06 11.35 7.32
CA ASP A 164 9.47 10.12 6.80
C ASP A 164 8.40 9.53 7.73
N ASP A 165 8.58 9.63 9.05
CA ASP A 165 7.58 9.27 10.06
C ASP A 165 6.29 10.10 9.89
N ASP A 166 6.41 11.40 9.61
CA ASP A 166 5.26 12.28 9.37
C ASP A 166 4.48 11.85 8.12
N LEU A 167 5.17 11.50 7.03
CA LEU A 167 4.53 11.07 5.79
C LEU A 167 3.70 9.79 5.98
N ALA A 168 4.11 8.91 6.89
CA ALA A 168 3.37 7.69 7.21
C ALA A 168 2.01 8.01 7.89
N LEU A 169 1.87 9.18 8.52
CA LEU A 169 0.62 9.63 9.15
C LEU A 169 -0.42 10.11 8.15
N ALA A 170 -0.07 10.33 6.87
CA ALA A 170 -0.98 10.91 5.89
C ALA A 170 -2.29 10.12 5.74
N GLY A 171 -2.24 8.78 5.84
CA GLY A 171 -3.43 7.95 5.81
C GLY A 171 -4.32 8.13 7.05
N THR A 172 -3.69 8.21 8.22
CA THR A 172 -4.34 8.44 9.51
C THR A 172 -5.00 9.82 9.56
N ILE A 173 -4.30 10.87 9.13
CA ILE A 173 -4.79 12.26 9.12
C ILE A 173 -6.07 12.40 8.27
N LEU A 174 -6.07 11.87 7.04
CA LEU A 174 -7.25 11.95 6.18
C LEU A 174 -8.44 11.22 6.82
N ASN A 175 -8.22 10.06 7.42
CA ASN A 175 -9.30 9.24 7.95
C ASN A 175 -9.83 9.68 9.32
N GLN A 176 -9.07 10.47 10.07
CA GLN A 176 -9.51 11.02 11.35
C GLN A 176 -10.26 12.35 11.21
N THR A 177 -10.17 12.99 10.04
CA THR A 177 -10.72 14.33 9.88
C THR A 177 -12.23 14.39 9.99
N GLN A 178 -12.69 15.43 10.68
CA GLN A 178 -14.10 15.81 10.74
C GLN A 178 -14.41 17.02 9.85
N ASN A 179 -13.38 17.64 9.26
CA ASN A 179 -13.52 18.90 8.53
C ASN A 179 -12.75 18.86 7.21
N LEU A 180 -13.14 17.92 6.36
CA LEU A 180 -12.63 17.83 4.99
C LEU A 180 -13.12 19.04 4.18
N LYS A 181 -12.19 19.71 3.47
CA LYS A 181 -12.52 20.87 2.63
C LYS A 181 -11.96 20.72 1.23
N PRO A 182 -12.49 21.45 0.23
CA PRO A 182 -11.80 21.63 -1.04
C PRO A 182 -10.43 22.29 -0.81
N GLY A 183 -9.40 21.81 -1.49
CA GLY A 183 -8.07 22.39 -1.39
C GLY A 183 -7.98 23.80 -1.96
N THR A 184 -6.94 24.53 -1.60
CA THR A 184 -6.62 25.84 -2.19
C THR A 184 -5.29 25.80 -2.94
N PRO A 185 -5.28 25.81 -4.29
CA PRO A 185 -6.43 25.84 -5.20
C PRO A 185 -7.20 24.52 -5.26
N SER A 186 -8.49 24.57 -5.64
CA SER A 186 -9.40 23.42 -5.63
C SER A 186 -9.15 22.40 -6.74
N LYS A 187 -8.40 22.78 -7.76
CA LYS A 187 -7.97 21.93 -8.86
C LYS A 187 -6.49 22.10 -9.13
N SER A 188 -5.85 21.00 -9.53
CA SER A 188 -4.51 21.02 -10.11
C SER A 188 -4.54 21.61 -11.52
N LYS A 189 -3.36 21.94 -12.06
CA LYS A 189 -3.22 22.39 -13.45
C LYS A 189 -3.79 21.39 -14.47
N ASN A 190 -3.79 20.10 -14.11
CA ASN A 190 -4.31 19.02 -14.95
C ASN A 190 -5.79 18.72 -14.65
N GLY A 191 -6.48 19.58 -13.90
CA GLY A 191 -7.91 19.46 -13.59
C GLY A 191 -8.25 18.45 -12.48
N CYS A 192 -7.26 17.83 -11.83
CA CYS A 192 -7.51 16.92 -10.70
C CYS A 192 -8.01 17.72 -9.49
N LEU A 193 -9.10 17.29 -8.87
CA LEU A 193 -9.67 17.94 -7.69
C LEU A 193 -8.73 17.76 -6.49
N ARG A 194 -8.75 18.71 -5.56
CA ARG A 194 -7.95 18.68 -4.34
C ARG A 194 -8.81 18.73 -3.10
N LEU A 195 -8.36 18.02 -2.10
CA LEU A 195 -8.90 18.01 -0.74
C LEU A 195 -7.85 18.58 0.19
N GLU A 196 -8.26 19.33 1.19
CA GLU A 196 -7.38 19.84 2.23
C GLU A 196 -7.95 19.45 3.60
N VAL A 197 -7.04 19.01 4.45
CA VAL A 197 -7.31 18.53 5.80
C VAL A 197 -6.33 19.23 6.73
N THR A 198 -6.82 19.70 7.87
CA THR A 198 -5.95 20.17 8.95
C THR A 198 -6.34 19.45 10.22
N GLU A 199 -5.41 18.68 10.78
CA GLU A 199 -5.63 17.86 11.97
C GLU A 199 -4.47 17.99 12.96
N GLU A 200 -4.81 17.78 14.22
CA GLU A 200 -3.84 17.79 15.32
C GLU A 200 -3.41 16.37 15.66
N VAL A 201 -2.12 16.08 15.57
CA VAL A 201 -1.55 14.77 15.92
C VAL A 201 -0.34 14.98 16.82
N GLY A 202 -0.42 14.48 18.05
CA GLY A 202 0.63 14.66 19.06
C GLY A 202 0.85 16.15 19.39
N ALA A 203 2.09 16.62 19.23
CA ALA A 203 2.50 18.01 19.49
C ALA A 203 2.34 18.96 18.28
N TYR A 204 1.83 18.44 17.16
CA TYR A 204 1.80 19.17 15.90
C TYR A 204 0.39 19.31 15.34
N ARG A 205 0.20 20.40 14.60
CA ARG A 205 -0.91 20.60 13.68
C ARG A 205 -0.40 20.38 12.26
N TYR A 206 -0.95 19.38 11.59
CA TYR A 206 -0.64 19.05 10.20
C TYR A 206 -1.69 19.65 9.29
N THR A 207 -1.25 20.20 8.16
CA THR A 207 -2.11 20.47 7.02
C THR A 207 -1.63 19.61 5.87
N VAL A 208 -2.55 18.85 5.29
CA VAL A 208 -2.28 17.94 4.19
C VAL A 208 -3.23 18.27 3.05
N VAL A 209 -2.66 18.49 1.88
CA VAL A 209 -3.42 18.63 0.64
C VAL A 209 -3.29 17.34 -0.14
N TYR A 210 -4.42 16.75 -0.49
CA TYR A 210 -4.51 15.55 -1.29
C TYR A 210 -5.02 15.89 -2.69
N GLU A 211 -4.46 15.27 -3.71
CA GLU A 211 -4.93 15.37 -5.09
C GLU A 211 -5.66 14.08 -5.47
N VAL A 212 -6.91 14.22 -5.90
CA VAL A 212 -7.78 13.11 -6.28
C VAL A 212 -7.51 12.74 -7.74
N ARG A 213 -6.81 11.61 -7.94
CA ARG A 213 -6.49 11.07 -9.26
C ARG A 213 -7.37 9.86 -9.57
N ARG A 214 -7.35 9.43 -10.83
CA ARG A 214 -8.13 8.25 -11.29
C ARG A 214 -7.75 6.96 -10.57
N ALA A 215 -6.46 6.79 -10.26
CA ALA A 215 -5.93 5.56 -9.67
C ALA A 215 -6.02 5.53 -8.13
N GLY A 216 -6.10 6.70 -7.48
CA GLY A 216 -6.06 6.84 -6.04
C GLY A 216 -5.96 8.31 -5.63
N VAL A 217 -5.93 8.55 -4.33
CA VAL A 217 -5.74 9.88 -3.74
C VAL A 217 -4.29 10.01 -3.31
N VAL A 218 -3.58 11.01 -3.83
CA VAL A 218 -2.14 11.18 -3.53
C VAL A 218 -1.90 12.40 -2.64
N VAL A 219 -0.94 12.31 -1.74
CA VAL A 219 -0.46 13.48 -0.98
C VAL A 219 0.23 14.43 -1.94
N TYR A 220 -0.36 15.61 -2.14
CA TYR A 220 0.20 16.66 -3.00
C TYR A 220 1.24 17.51 -2.27
N THR A 221 0.91 17.91 -1.05
CA THR A 221 1.83 18.59 -0.13
C THR A 221 1.37 18.33 1.30
N MET A 222 2.32 18.36 2.23
CA MET A 222 2.10 18.23 3.66
C MET A 222 3.05 19.18 4.38
N PHE A 223 2.56 19.87 5.40
CA PHE A 223 3.40 20.63 6.31
C PHE A 223 2.85 20.56 7.73
N LYS A 224 3.72 20.82 8.71
CA LYS A 224 3.37 20.80 10.12
C LYS A 224 3.82 22.07 10.83
N ARG A 225 3.10 22.44 11.88
CA ARG A 225 3.45 23.49 12.82
C ARG A 225 3.27 22.98 14.25
N PRO A 226 4.05 23.46 15.24
CA PRO A 226 3.74 23.24 16.64
C PRO A 226 2.31 23.72 16.96
N LYS A 227 1.69 23.09 17.95
CA LYS A 227 0.40 23.52 18.49
C LYS A 227 0.48 24.87 19.19
#